data_AF-A0A0J8RU56-F1
#
_entry.id   AF-A0A0J8RU56-F1
#
_cell.length_a   1.000
_cell.length_b   1.000
_cell.length_c   1.000
_cell.angle_alpha   90.00
_cell.angle_beta   90.00
_cell.angle_gamma   90.00
#
_symmetry.space_group_name_H-M   'P 1'
#
loop_
_entity.id
_entity.type
_entity.pdbx_description
1 polymer ?
#
loop_
_entity_poly.entity_id
_entity_poly.type
_entity_poly.pdbx_seq_one_letter_code
_entity_poly.pdbx_strand_id
1 'polypeptide(L)'
;MFLQTGKATPPAPPSLPTITGRNIPTSAEIIRETPIVYDVDPFPVNNGEVTWLTVGRKEYAKSHDAEAFAENRRITKNAANTEGYINMCRVAEIRPVSSQTSQEEQHANAGDVEYHGERGRAVHGARHETKEERSFEIVLDDGLVVLFRTYNMQTRQEWIRRLTELSDYWKARTKKDIATLKYIRSRNLKRLEIDEAQESMLGQFAQKWEVSRAEASSELFHACGMSGCRPIKMSGNLYRKPRRHGAFTHCSVLLIEGQLLIFQSSLRRWTGEQLPHTYHSRQAVLDLRDCYIYSGIITSSDLLYQHQTFDSNLPSQLERPRMYTQDGWTASDEDIATCFVIWHATRKALFRGELTKTGKPKRSGWKQVSALGVPGKAIVFKARSRAERDLWVLAIATEIDRLQQQEDLRIVKSPCI
;
A
#
# COMPACT_ATOMS: atom_id res chain seq x y z
N MET A 1 7.37 3.81 5.81
CA MET A 1 7.22 4.77 4.70
C MET A 1 7.98 6.04 5.06
N PHE A 2 8.63 6.68 4.08
CA PHE A 2 9.46 7.86 4.27
C PHE A 2 8.91 9.05 3.48
N LEU A 3 8.91 10.20 4.13
CA LEU A 3 8.46 11.47 3.59
C LEU A 3 9.56 12.52 3.78
N GLN A 4 9.61 13.49 2.86
CA GLN A 4 10.30 14.74 3.12
C GLN A 4 9.61 15.49 4.25
N THR A 5 10.40 16.16 5.10
CA THR A 5 9.93 16.89 6.29
C THR A 5 8.81 17.88 5.96
N GLY A 6 8.91 18.62 4.85
CA GLY A 6 7.88 19.58 4.41
C GLY A 6 6.58 18.97 3.89
N LYS A 7 6.54 17.66 3.63
CA LYS A 7 5.34 16.94 3.13
C LYS A 7 4.67 16.07 4.20
N ALA A 8 5.34 15.88 5.33
CA ALA A 8 4.84 15.09 6.45
C ALA A 8 3.85 15.91 7.27
N THR A 9 2.72 15.30 7.61
CA THR A 9 1.76 15.85 8.57
C THR A 9 1.79 15.00 9.83
N PRO A 10 2.54 15.39 10.89
CA PRO A 10 2.58 14.64 12.14
C PRO A 10 1.22 14.66 12.84
N PRO A 11 0.93 13.70 13.73
CA PRO A 11 -0.30 13.75 14.54
C PRO A 11 -0.31 15.02 15.39
N ALA A 12 -1.50 15.53 15.67
CA ALA A 12 -1.64 16.65 16.59
C ALA A 12 -1.27 16.17 18.01
N PRO A 13 -0.59 17.00 18.82
CA PRO A 13 -0.39 16.68 20.22
C PRO A 13 -1.75 16.54 20.93
N PRO A 14 -1.83 15.71 21.98
CA PRO A 14 -3.06 15.58 22.76
C PRO A 14 -3.50 16.97 23.22
N SER A 15 -4.81 17.23 23.13
CA SER A 15 -5.37 18.50 23.59
C SER A 15 -5.08 18.65 25.08
N LEU A 16 -4.14 19.53 25.41
CA LEU A 16 -3.92 19.94 26.80
C LEU A 16 -5.26 20.51 27.30
N PRO A 17 -5.64 20.24 28.57
CA PRO A 17 -6.87 20.78 29.13
C PRO A 17 -6.89 22.27 28.88
N THR A 18 -7.95 22.76 28.22
CA THR A 18 -8.08 24.17 27.88
C THR A 18 -8.14 24.93 29.19
N ILE A 19 -7.02 25.52 29.61
CA ILE A 19 -6.99 26.39 30.79
C ILE A 19 -7.87 27.59 30.42
N THR A 20 -9.10 27.62 30.92
CA THR A 20 -10.01 28.75 30.79
C THR A 20 -9.45 29.89 31.62
N GLY A 21 -8.61 30.74 31.01
CA GLY A 21 -8.01 31.90 31.66
C GLY A 21 -7.12 32.72 30.71
N ARG A 22 -6.81 33.98 31.09
CA ARG A 22 -5.95 34.92 30.34
C ARG A 22 -4.46 34.52 30.28
N ASN A 23 -4.06 33.44 30.95
CA ASN A 23 -2.67 32.96 30.98
C ASN A 23 -2.48 31.86 29.94
N ILE A 24 -2.13 32.27 28.72
CA ILE A 24 -1.67 31.36 27.68
C ILE A 24 -0.28 30.85 28.11
N PRO A 25 -0.08 29.54 28.34
CA PRO A 25 1.22 29.02 28.74
C PRO A 25 2.26 29.31 27.66
N THR A 26 3.48 29.61 28.09
CA THR A 26 4.58 29.86 27.17
C THR A 26 4.94 28.58 26.40
N SER A 27 5.48 28.72 25.19
CA SER A 27 5.84 27.57 24.34
C SER A 27 6.75 26.56 25.06
N ALA A 28 7.57 27.00 26.01
CA ALA A 28 8.44 26.15 26.82
C ALA A 28 7.68 25.32 27.88
N GLU A 29 6.61 25.86 28.47
CA GLU A 29 5.76 25.14 29.42
C GLU A 29 4.95 24.06 28.70
N ILE A 30 4.42 24.39 27.51
CA ILE A 30 3.71 23.44 26.64
C ILE A 30 4.62 22.27 26.25
N ILE A 31 5.88 22.54 25.89
CA ILE A 31 6.85 21.49 25.53
C ILE A 31 7.16 20.58 26.73
N ARG A 32 7.21 21.10 27.96
CA ARG A 32 7.47 20.29 29.16
C ARG A 32 6.29 19.42 29.57
N GLU A 33 5.06 19.91 29.35
CA GLU A 33 3.84 19.18 29.69
C GLU A 33 3.45 18.15 28.62
N THR A 34 3.91 18.33 27.37
CA THR A 34 3.61 17.38 26.30
C THR A 34 4.45 16.11 26.49
N PRO A 35 3.84 14.92 26.57
CA PRO A 35 4.58 13.68 26.70
C PRO A 35 5.41 13.41 25.43
N ILE A 36 6.63 12.87 25.62
CA ILE A 36 7.55 12.51 24.52
C ILE A 36 6.90 11.48 23.58
N VAL A 37 6.08 10.59 24.13
CA VAL A 37 5.35 9.54 23.40
C VAL A 37 3.88 9.62 23.79
N TYR A 38 3.01 9.70 22.80
CA TYR A 38 1.56 9.60 22.98
C TYR A 38 0.99 8.65 21.92
N ASP A 39 0.04 7.83 22.33
CA ASP A 39 -0.62 6.88 21.43
C ASP A 39 -1.84 7.54 20.78
N VAL A 40 -1.89 7.44 19.46
CA VAL A 40 -3.04 7.87 18.65
C VAL A 40 -3.71 6.61 18.15
N ASP A 41 -4.74 6.17 18.86
CA ASP A 41 -5.62 5.09 18.42
C ASP A 41 -6.91 5.70 17.85
N PRO A 42 -7.13 5.64 16.53
CA PRO A 42 -8.35 6.19 15.92
C PRO A 42 -9.60 5.38 16.21
N PHE A 43 -9.51 4.16 16.76
CA PHE A 43 -10.67 3.31 17.10
C PHE A 43 -10.35 2.40 18.30
N PRO A 44 -10.16 2.94 19.52
CA PRO A 44 -10.00 2.16 20.74
C PRO A 44 -11.16 1.17 20.91
N VAL A 45 -10.80 -0.11 20.98
CA VAL A 45 -11.74 -1.22 21.14
C VAL A 45 -11.67 -1.76 22.57
N ASN A 46 -12.82 -1.89 23.23
CA ASN A 46 -12.96 -2.59 24.50
C ASN A 46 -14.02 -3.71 24.34
N ASN A 47 -13.66 -4.95 24.64
CA ASN A 47 -14.52 -6.13 24.47
C ASN A 47 -15.15 -6.29 23.07
N GLY A 48 -14.46 -5.84 22.02
CA GLY A 48 -14.94 -5.92 20.64
C GLY A 48 -15.85 -4.76 20.20
N GLU A 49 -16.13 -3.81 21.08
CA GLU A 49 -16.91 -2.60 20.78
C GLU A 49 -16.03 -1.34 20.87
N VAL A 50 -16.34 -0.34 20.03
CA VAL A 50 -15.62 0.95 20.05
C VAL A 50 -16.04 1.74 21.30
N THR A 51 -15.07 2.20 22.07
CA THR A 51 -15.29 2.74 23.42
C THR A 51 -16.32 3.87 23.48
N TRP A 52 -16.29 4.84 22.55
CA TRP A 52 -17.24 5.97 22.57
C TRP A 52 -18.65 5.63 22.08
N LEU A 53 -18.85 4.49 21.38
CA LEU A 53 -20.18 4.06 20.96
C LEU A 53 -20.98 3.49 22.14
N THR A 54 -20.30 2.98 23.18
CA THR A 54 -20.95 2.42 24.39
C THR A 54 -21.62 3.49 25.27
N VAL A 55 -21.19 4.76 25.17
CA VAL A 55 -21.64 5.87 26.02
C VAL A 55 -23.05 6.37 25.67
N GLY A 56 -23.59 5.99 24.50
CA GLY A 56 -24.96 6.30 24.06
C GLY A 56 -25.22 7.79 23.74
N ARG A 57 -24.21 8.67 23.82
CA ARG A 57 -24.31 10.10 23.50
C ARG A 57 -23.98 10.36 22.04
N LYS A 58 -24.98 10.73 21.23
CA LYS A 58 -24.82 10.95 19.78
C LYS A 58 -23.83 12.06 19.43
N GLU A 59 -23.79 13.16 20.19
CA GLU A 59 -22.86 14.27 19.93
C GLU A 59 -21.42 13.91 20.23
N TYR A 60 -21.21 13.18 21.33
CA TYR A 60 -19.91 12.63 21.72
C TYR A 60 -19.38 11.65 20.66
N ALA A 61 -20.23 10.72 20.20
CA ALA A 61 -19.88 9.80 19.13
C ALA A 61 -19.53 10.53 17.82
N LYS A 62 -20.32 11.53 17.41
CA LYS A 62 -20.04 12.33 16.20
C LYS A 62 -18.69 13.05 16.28
N SER A 63 -18.32 13.57 17.45
CA SER A 63 -17.04 14.26 17.64
C SER A 63 -15.87 13.30 17.47
N HIS A 64 -15.93 12.13 18.10
CA HIS A 64 -14.88 11.12 17.98
C HIS A 64 -14.81 10.49 16.59
N ASP A 65 -15.95 10.27 15.93
CA ASP A 65 -15.97 9.80 14.54
C ASP A 65 -15.32 10.82 13.60
N ALA A 66 -15.52 12.12 13.85
CA ALA A 66 -14.88 13.19 13.07
C ALA A 66 -13.36 13.24 13.30
N GLU A 67 -12.91 13.02 14.53
CA GLU A 67 -11.48 12.92 14.89
C GLU A 67 -10.83 11.69 14.25
N ALA A 68 -11.45 10.52 14.36
CA ALA A 68 -11.00 9.29 13.72
C ALA A 68 -10.92 9.43 12.19
N PHE A 69 -11.91 10.10 11.59
CA PHE A 69 -11.90 10.40 10.16
C PHE A 69 -10.75 11.35 9.79
N ALA A 70 -10.52 12.41 10.57
CA ALA A 70 -9.43 13.36 10.34
C ALA A 70 -8.06 12.66 10.42
N GLU A 71 -7.89 11.77 11.39
CA GLU A 71 -6.68 10.99 11.56
C GLU A 71 -6.46 10.01 10.40
N ASN A 72 -7.51 9.29 9.97
CA ASN A 72 -7.42 8.47 8.77
C ASN A 72 -7.06 9.29 7.52
N ARG A 73 -7.61 10.51 7.36
CA ARG A 73 -7.24 11.42 6.25
C ARG A 73 -5.78 11.85 6.33
N ARG A 74 -5.26 12.12 7.53
CA ARG A 74 -3.85 12.43 7.78
C ARG A 74 -2.95 11.26 7.37
N ILE A 75 -3.25 10.04 7.81
CA ILE A 75 -2.48 8.85 7.48
C ILE A 75 -2.50 8.57 5.98
N THR A 76 -3.69 8.62 5.34
CA THR A 76 -3.81 8.44 3.89
C THR A 76 -3.02 9.51 3.12
N LYS A 77 -3.05 10.77 3.56
CA LYS A 77 -2.26 11.86 2.95
C LYS A 77 -0.76 11.61 3.07
N ASN A 78 -0.29 11.18 4.24
CA ASN A 78 1.12 10.81 4.43
C ASN A 78 1.51 9.60 3.55
N ALA A 79 0.64 8.59 3.46
CA ALA A 79 0.87 7.43 2.60
C ALA A 79 0.96 7.84 1.11
N ALA A 80 0.05 8.71 0.64
CA ALA A 80 0.05 9.24 -0.73
C ALA A 80 1.29 10.11 -1.05
N ASN A 81 1.81 10.84 -0.06
CA ASN A 81 3.00 11.69 -0.21
C ASN A 81 4.33 10.97 -0.01
N THR A 82 4.29 9.67 0.27
CA THR A 82 5.48 8.85 0.52
C THR A 82 6.39 8.78 -0.71
N GLU A 83 7.67 9.01 -0.51
CA GLU A 83 8.70 8.93 -1.57
C GLU A 83 9.38 7.57 -1.62
N GLY A 84 9.29 6.81 -0.52
CA GLY A 84 9.76 5.44 -0.49
C GLY A 84 9.46 4.74 0.81
N TYR A 85 9.79 3.45 0.89
CA TYR A 85 9.47 2.63 2.04
C TYR A 85 10.50 1.54 2.27
N ILE A 86 10.54 1.01 3.50
CA ILE A 86 11.26 -0.21 3.85
C ILE A 86 10.20 -1.28 4.11
N ASN A 87 10.43 -2.48 3.55
CA ASN A 87 9.58 -3.63 3.81
C ASN A 87 9.95 -4.25 5.18
N MET A 88 9.04 -4.16 6.15
CA MET A 88 9.27 -4.69 7.50
C MET A 88 9.46 -6.22 7.50
N CYS A 89 8.89 -6.95 6.53
CA CYS A 89 9.08 -8.40 6.44
C CYS A 89 10.52 -8.81 6.10
N ARG A 90 11.32 -7.90 5.52
CA ARG A 90 12.73 -8.11 5.19
C ARG A 90 13.68 -7.77 6.33
N VAL A 91 13.19 -7.21 7.43
CA VAL A 91 14.02 -6.82 8.56
C VAL A 91 14.47 -8.07 9.30
N ALA A 92 15.77 -8.29 9.41
CA ALA A 92 16.35 -9.38 10.19
C ALA A 92 16.42 -9.00 11.68
N GLU A 93 17.01 -7.84 11.97
CA GLU A 93 17.26 -7.35 13.33
C GLU A 93 17.13 -5.82 13.39
N ILE A 94 16.67 -5.29 14.53
CA ILE A 94 16.68 -3.85 14.83
C ILE A 94 17.45 -3.70 16.14
N ARG A 95 18.57 -2.97 16.10
CA ARG A 95 19.50 -2.91 17.23
C ARG A 95 20.09 -1.51 17.44
N PRO A 96 20.55 -1.19 18.67
CA PRO A 96 21.30 0.04 18.89
C PRO A 96 22.63 -0.02 18.13
N VAL A 97 23.14 1.15 17.72
CA VAL A 97 24.44 1.24 17.04
C VAL A 97 25.55 0.89 18.02
N SER A 98 26.41 -0.05 17.62
CA SER A 98 27.63 -0.37 18.37
C SER A 98 28.77 0.55 17.94
N SER A 99 29.58 1.04 18.89
CA SER A 99 30.71 1.96 18.62
C SER A 99 31.79 1.41 17.67
N GLN A 100 31.72 0.13 17.29
CA GLN A 100 32.62 -0.49 16.31
C GLN A 100 32.21 -0.20 14.85
N THR A 101 30.94 0.11 14.59
CA THR A 101 30.43 0.43 13.23
C THR A 101 30.80 1.86 12.78
N SER A 102 31.19 2.72 13.73
CA SER A 102 31.41 4.16 13.52
C SER A 102 32.68 4.53 12.74
N GLN A 103 33.62 3.59 12.55
CA GLN A 103 34.93 3.90 11.95
C GLN A 103 34.96 3.82 10.41
N GLU A 104 34.01 3.11 9.77
CA GLU A 104 34.09 2.82 8.33
C GLU A 104 33.23 3.73 7.42
N GLU A 105 32.25 4.46 7.96
CA GLU A 105 31.23 5.16 7.14
C GLU A 105 31.24 6.71 7.25
N GLN A 106 32.41 7.36 7.24
CA GLN A 106 32.48 8.83 7.09
C GLN A 106 32.11 9.34 5.68
N HIS A 107 31.69 8.45 4.77
CA HIS A 107 31.37 8.77 3.39
C HIS A 107 29.93 8.37 3.01
N ALA A 108 28.93 9.02 3.58
CA ALA A 108 27.59 9.02 3.00
C ALA A 108 26.92 10.38 3.18
N ASN A 109 26.45 10.94 2.06
CA ASN A 109 25.75 12.22 1.90
C ASN A 109 24.44 12.29 2.71
N ALA A 110 24.51 12.32 4.03
CA ALA A 110 23.40 12.71 4.90
C ALA A 110 23.64 14.15 5.32
N GLY A 111 22.77 15.07 4.89
CA GLY A 111 22.78 16.44 5.41
C GLY A 111 22.68 16.39 6.93
N ASP A 112 23.76 16.78 7.62
CA ASP A 112 23.80 16.84 9.08
C ASP A 112 22.86 17.96 9.51
N VAL A 113 21.63 17.61 9.89
CA VAL A 113 20.69 18.56 10.48
C VAL A 113 21.14 18.74 11.93
N GLU A 114 21.93 19.80 12.15
CA GLU A 114 22.38 20.24 13.47
C GLU A 114 21.13 20.59 14.31
N TYR A 115 20.81 19.76 15.31
CA TYR A 115 19.71 20.08 16.22
C TYR A 115 20.12 21.27 17.10
N HIS A 116 19.22 22.25 17.28
CA HIS A 116 19.45 23.49 18.04
C HIS A 116 20.00 23.32 19.49
N GLY A 117 20.02 22.09 20.03
CA GLY A 117 20.61 21.76 21.33
C GLY A 117 22.13 21.52 21.34
N GLU A 118 22.80 21.45 20.18
CA GLU A 118 24.26 21.21 20.12
C GLU A 118 25.10 22.48 20.40
N ARG A 119 24.50 23.68 20.39
CA ARG A 119 25.18 24.96 20.71
C ARG A 119 24.94 25.49 22.14
N GLY A 120 24.14 24.79 22.95
CA GLY A 120 23.88 25.21 24.33
C GLY A 120 25.07 24.88 25.23
N ARG A 121 25.70 25.91 25.85
CA ARG A 121 26.65 25.71 26.96
C ARG A 121 25.99 24.82 28.01
N ALA A 122 26.69 23.76 28.42
CA ALA A 122 26.27 22.83 29.45
C ALA A 122 25.81 23.59 30.71
N VAL A 123 24.50 23.56 30.97
CA VAL A 123 23.98 23.89 32.30
C VAL A 123 24.25 22.67 33.16
N HIS A 124 25.18 22.83 34.11
CA HIS A 124 25.59 21.94 35.19
C HIS A 124 24.97 20.52 35.21
N GLY A 125 25.80 19.50 34.92
CA GLY A 125 25.62 18.13 35.44
C GLY A 125 24.89 17.11 34.57
N ALA A 126 24.29 17.48 33.43
CA ALA A 126 23.67 16.52 32.52
C ALA A 126 24.70 15.92 31.54
N ARG A 127 24.85 14.59 31.55
CA ARG A 127 25.64 13.85 30.54
C ARG A 127 25.05 14.12 29.16
N HIS A 128 25.82 14.70 28.25
CA HIS A 128 25.40 14.85 26.85
C HIS A 128 25.34 13.47 26.20
N GLU A 129 24.13 13.06 25.79
CA GLU A 129 23.95 11.81 25.04
C GLU A 129 24.74 11.88 23.72
N THR A 130 25.60 10.90 23.49
CA THR A 130 26.43 10.86 22.28
C THR A 130 25.55 10.65 21.03
N LYS A 131 26.09 10.96 19.85
CA LYS A 131 25.38 10.69 18.57
C LYS A 131 25.06 9.19 18.44
N GLU A 132 25.95 8.32 18.90
CA GLU A 132 25.78 6.86 18.90
C GLU A 132 24.69 6.39 19.88
N GLU A 133 24.65 6.97 21.08
CA GLU A 133 23.63 6.65 22.10
C GLU A 133 22.20 6.97 21.63
N ARG A 134 22.05 7.90 20.68
CA ARG A 134 20.75 8.30 20.09
C ARG A 134 20.45 7.65 18.74
N SER A 135 21.31 6.77 18.25
CA SER A 135 21.15 6.14 16.94
C SER A 135 20.85 4.65 17.06
N PHE A 136 20.07 4.13 16.13
CA PHE A 136 19.77 2.70 15.99
C PHE A 136 19.88 2.31 14.52
N GLU A 137 20.11 1.03 14.26
CA GLU A 137 20.23 0.48 12.91
C GLU A 137 19.21 -0.62 12.66
N ILE A 138 18.74 -0.70 11.42
CA ILE A 138 17.87 -1.76 10.91
C ILE A 138 18.69 -2.61 9.95
N VAL A 139 18.86 -3.88 10.28
CA VAL A 139 19.56 -4.87 9.46
C VAL A 139 18.53 -5.65 8.65
N LEU A 140 18.70 -5.69 7.33
CA LEU A 140 17.86 -6.42 6.39
C LEU A 140 18.38 -7.85 6.16
N ASP A 141 17.53 -8.70 5.57
CA ASP A 141 17.80 -10.08 5.21
C ASP A 141 18.97 -10.29 4.23
N ASP A 142 19.24 -9.28 3.39
CA ASP A 142 20.36 -9.25 2.45
C ASP A 142 21.66 -8.72 3.07
N GLY A 143 21.66 -8.44 4.38
CA GLY A 143 22.80 -7.89 5.11
C GLY A 143 22.96 -6.38 4.96
N LEU A 144 22.06 -5.70 4.25
CA LEU A 144 22.09 -4.25 4.18
C LEU A 144 21.64 -3.61 5.50
N VAL A 145 22.27 -2.49 5.86
CA VAL A 145 22.01 -1.79 7.11
C VAL A 145 21.50 -0.38 6.81
N VAL A 146 20.49 0.07 7.58
CA VAL A 146 19.98 1.44 7.55
C VAL A 146 20.13 2.07 8.92
N LEU A 147 20.88 3.17 8.99
CA LEU A 147 21.13 3.93 10.20
C LEU A 147 20.07 5.02 10.41
N PHE A 148 19.50 5.09 11.61
CA PHE A 148 18.55 6.11 12.03
C PHE A 148 19.06 6.87 13.26
N ARG A 149 18.83 8.18 13.25
CA ARG A 149 19.13 9.07 14.38
C ARG A 149 17.84 9.56 15.02
N THR A 150 17.76 9.46 16.34
CA THR A 150 16.59 9.89 17.12
C THR A 150 16.89 11.11 17.98
N TYR A 151 15.85 11.68 18.58
CA TYR A 151 15.94 12.86 19.43
C TYR A 151 16.72 12.59 20.74
N ASN A 152 16.37 11.50 21.45
CA ASN A 152 16.98 11.09 22.71
C ASN A 152 17.06 9.55 22.83
N MET A 153 17.81 9.06 23.82
CA MET A 153 17.97 7.62 24.07
C MET A 153 16.65 6.91 24.39
N GLN A 154 15.72 7.58 25.07
CA GLN A 154 14.39 7.02 25.38
C GLN A 154 13.57 6.77 24.10
N THR A 155 13.57 7.72 23.17
CA THR A 155 12.88 7.61 21.88
C THR A 155 13.51 6.52 21.02
N ARG A 156 14.85 6.38 21.05
CA ARG A 156 15.55 5.25 20.42
C ARG A 156 15.01 3.91 20.89
N GLN A 157 14.93 3.70 22.20
CA GLN A 157 14.44 2.43 22.75
C GLN A 157 12.99 2.16 22.35
N GLU A 158 12.14 3.19 22.34
CA GLU A 158 10.75 3.03 21.92
C GLU A 158 10.62 2.70 20.43
N TRP A 159 11.45 3.30 19.56
CA TRP A 159 11.52 2.92 18.15
C TRP A 159 11.94 1.48 17.96
N ILE A 160 13.00 1.03 18.65
CA ILE A 160 13.46 -0.36 18.59
C ILE A 160 12.33 -1.31 19.00
N ARG A 161 11.68 -1.05 20.14
CA ARG A 161 10.59 -1.89 20.66
C ARG A 161 9.41 -1.97 19.69
N ARG A 162 8.84 -0.83 19.28
CA ARG A 162 7.65 -0.79 18.42
C ARG A 162 7.92 -1.31 17.01
N LEU A 163 9.09 -1.03 16.43
CA LEU A 163 9.44 -1.54 15.10
C LEU A 163 9.68 -3.05 15.11
N THR A 164 10.22 -3.60 16.20
CA THR A 164 10.38 -5.05 16.37
C THR A 164 9.02 -5.73 16.45
N GLU A 165 8.12 -5.24 17.31
CA GLU A 165 6.74 -5.74 17.41
C GLU A 165 6.00 -5.67 16.06
N LEU A 166 6.18 -4.57 15.33
CA LEU A 166 5.59 -4.38 14.01
C LEU A 166 6.17 -5.36 12.98
N SER A 167 7.49 -5.58 12.97
CA SER A 167 8.17 -6.54 12.09
C SER A 167 7.67 -7.95 12.32
N ASP A 168 7.62 -8.38 13.59
CA ASP A 168 7.16 -9.71 13.98
C ASP A 168 5.68 -9.93 13.62
N TYR A 169 4.84 -8.93 13.88
CA TYR A 169 3.44 -8.96 13.48
C TYR A 169 3.28 -9.15 11.97
N TRP A 170 3.96 -8.36 11.14
CA TRP A 170 3.80 -8.44 9.68
C TRP A 170 4.39 -9.71 9.08
N LYS A 171 5.48 -10.25 9.63
CA LYS A 171 6.01 -11.57 9.27
C LYS A 171 5.00 -12.67 9.59
N ALA A 172 4.44 -12.66 10.81
CA ALA A 172 3.44 -13.63 11.23
C ALA A 172 2.16 -13.53 10.39
N ARG A 173 1.70 -12.31 10.12
CA ARG A 173 0.51 -12.04 9.29
C ARG A 173 0.71 -12.55 7.86
N THR A 174 1.83 -12.22 7.22
CA THR A 174 2.14 -12.67 5.86
C THR A 174 2.24 -14.19 5.79
N LYS A 175 2.88 -14.83 6.78
CA LYS A 175 2.95 -16.28 6.90
C LYS A 175 1.55 -16.91 7.05
N LYS A 176 0.68 -16.30 7.85
CA LYS A 176 -0.72 -16.74 8.01
C LYS A 176 -1.48 -16.63 6.69
N ASP A 177 -1.39 -15.49 5.99
CA ASP A 177 -2.11 -15.28 4.72
C ASP A 177 -1.69 -16.30 3.66
N ILE A 178 -0.38 -16.58 3.54
CA ILE A 178 0.15 -17.63 2.65
C ILE A 178 -0.35 -19.02 3.07
N ALA A 179 -0.35 -19.33 4.37
CA ALA A 179 -0.82 -20.63 4.87
C ALA A 179 -2.32 -20.83 4.56
N THR A 180 -3.14 -19.80 4.78
CA THR A 180 -4.57 -19.82 4.42
C THR A 180 -4.74 -20.03 2.91
N LEU A 181 -3.95 -19.33 2.09
CA LEU A 181 -4.01 -19.48 0.63
C LEU A 181 -3.69 -20.91 0.18
N LYS A 182 -2.63 -21.51 0.74
CA LYS A 182 -2.25 -22.91 0.46
C LYS A 182 -3.31 -23.90 0.93
N TYR A 183 -3.88 -23.68 2.11
CA TYR A 183 -4.93 -24.52 2.67
C TYR A 183 -6.18 -24.53 1.78
N ILE A 184 -6.68 -23.35 1.39
CA ILE A 184 -7.86 -23.22 0.52
C ILE A 184 -7.60 -23.87 -0.84
N ARG A 185 -6.43 -23.63 -1.43
CA ARG A 185 -6.05 -24.28 -2.69
C ARG A 185 -6.07 -25.79 -2.57
N SER A 186 -5.43 -26.34 -1.55
CA SER A 186 -5.37 -27.80 -1.31
C SER A 186 -6.76 -28.40 -1.10
N ARG A 187 -7.65 -27.68 -0.44
CA ARG A 187 -9.05 -28.09 -0.22
C ARG A 187 -9.85 -28.06 -1.51
N ASN A 188 -9.67 -27.05 -2.36
CA ASN A 188 -10.34 -26.93 -3.65
C ASN A 188 -9.88 -28.00 -4.64
N LEU A 189 -8.57 -28.28 -4.73
CA LEU A 189 -8.03 -29.37 -5.55
C LEU A 189 -8.66 -30.72 -5.17
N LYS A 190 -8.76 -31.02 -3.87
CA LYS A 190 -9.39 -32.25 -3.37
C LYS A 190 -10.89 -32.33 -3.66
N ARG A 191 -11.62 -31.22 -3.52
CA ARG A 191 -13.08 -31.19 -3.72
C ARG A 191 -13.50 -31.25 -5.17
N LEU A 192 -12.72 -30.63 -6.04
CA LEU A 192 -12.95 -30.66 -7.48
C LEU A 192 -12.36 -31.92 -8.11
N GLU A 193 -11.54 -32.68 -7.38
CA GLU A 193 -10.84 -33.88 -7.85
C GLU A 193 -9.92 -33.56 -9.04
N ILE A 194 -9.21 -32.43 -8.92
CA ILE A 194 -8.31 -31.92 -9.96
C ILE A 194 -6.89 -31.82 -9.44
N ASP A 195 -5.92 -31.94 -10.35
CA ASP A 195 -4.53 -31.66 -10.06
C ASP A 195 -4.18 -30.16 -10.29
N GLU A 196 -2.94 -29.78 -9.96
CA GLU A 196 -2.44 -28.40 -10.12
C GLU A 196 -2.33 -27.98 -11.60
N ALA A 197 -2.12 -28.91 -12.53
CA ALA A 197 -2.06 -28.60 -13.95
C ALA A 197 -3.46 -28.30 -14.52
N GLN A 198 -4.44 -29.11 -14.13
CA GLN A 198 -5.86 -28.94 -14.43
C GLN A 198 -6.43 -27.68 -13.77
N GLU A 199 -5.99 -27.32 -12.56
CA GLU A 199 -6.40 -26.07 -11.90
C GLU A 199 -6.10 -24.83 -12.73
N SER A 200 -4.91 -24.78 -13.36
CA SER A 200 -4.48 -23.69 -14.23
C SER A 200 -5.44 -23.53 -15.41
N MET A 201 -5.76 -24.63 -16.10
CA MET A 201 -6.70 -24.66 -17.22
C MET A 201 -8.13 -24.32 -16.78
N LEU A 202 -8.62 -24.95 -15.72
CA LEU A 202 -10.00 -24.79 -15.27
C LEU A 202 -10.27 -23.37 -14.81
N GLY A 203 -9.47 -22.76 -13.94
CA GLY A 203 -9.87 -21.43 -13.43
C GLY A 203 -9.74 -20.27 -14.42
N GLN A 204 -9.30 -20.50 -15.67
CA GLN A 204 -9.44 -19.50 -16.75
C GLN A 204 -10.69 -19.73 -17.61
N PHE A 205 -11.09 -20.98 -17.84
CA PHE A 205 -12.13 -21.34 -18.81
C PHE A 205 -13.37 -22.01 -18.22
N ALA A 206 -13.32 -22.34 -16.93
CA ALA A 206 -14.38 -23.10 -16.29
C ALA A 206 -15.67 -22.30 -16.18
N GLN A 207 -16.76 -22.98 -16.46
CA GLN A 207 -18.10 -22.48 -16.25
C GLN A 207 -18.44 -22.47 -14.76
N LYS A 208 -19.37 -21.59 -14.36
CA LYS A 208 -19.76 -21.44 -12.95
C LYS A 208 -20.21 -22.75 -12.28
N TRP A 209 -20.80 -23.66 -13.05
CA TRP A 209 -21.25 -24.96 -12.53
C TRP A 209 -20.09 -25.93 -12.28
N GLU A 210 -19.00 -25.86 -13.05
CA GLU A 210 -17.81 -26.71 -12.91
C GLU A 210 -17.05 -26.37 -11.63
N VAL A 211 -17.04 -25.10 -11.23
CA VAL A 211 -16.38 -24.61 -10.00
C VAL A 211 -17.35 -24.41 -8.82
N SER A 212 -18.59 -24.88 -8.93
CA SER A 212 -19.63 -24.66 -7.90
C SER A 212 -19.27 -25.20 -6.51
N ARG A 213 -18.42 -26.24 -6.44
CA ARG A 213 -17.96 -26.87 -5.19
C ARG A 213 -16.72 -26.21 -4.58
N ALA A 214 -16.12 -25.25 -5.28
CA ALA A 214 -14.94 -24.53 -4.80
C ALA A 214 -15.31 -23.57 -3.67
N GLU A 215 -14.39 -23.40 -2.72
CA GLU A 215 -14.54 -22.45 -1.61
C GLU A 215 -13.54 -21.31 -1.75
N ALA A 216 -13.97 -20.11 -1.33
CA ALA A 216 -13.11 -18.96 -1.16
C ALA A 216 -13.04 -18.56 0.32
N SER A 217 -11.88 -18.10 0.77
CA SER A 217 -11.73 -17.57 2.14
C SER A 217 -12.08 -16.09 2.18
N SER A 218 -12.98 -15.72 3.09
CA SER A 218 -13.29 -14.32 3.40
C SER A 218 -12.13 -13.56 4.05
N GLU A 219 -11.18 -14.27 4.67
CA GLU A 219 -9.97 -13.64 5.25
C GLU A 219 -9.02 -13.12 4.16
N LEU A 220 -9.00 -13.80 3.01
CA LEU A 220 -8.15 -13.44 1.86
C LEU A 220 -8.88 -12.45 0.95
N PHE A 221 -10.08 -12.80 0.51
CA PHE A 221 -10.91 -11.99 -0.37
C PHE A 221 -11.81 -11.05 0.44
N HIS A 222 -11.19 -10.08 1.09
CA HIS A 222 -11.92 -9.06 1.83
C HIS A 222 -12.17 -7.83 0.95
N ALA A 223 -13.44 -7.47 0.76
CA ALA A 223 -13.85 -6.25 0.06
C ALA A 223 -14.35 -5.23 1.09
N CYS A 224 -13.55 -4.23 1.44
CA CYS A 224 -14.01 -3.13 2.29
C CYS A 224 -14.47 -1.95 1.43
N GLY A 225 -15.78 -1.90 1.13
CA GLY A 225 -16.41 -0.75 0.44
C GLY A 225 -16.57 0.49 1.32
N MET A 226 -16.35 0.36 2.64
CA MET A 226 -16.43 1.49 3.57
C MET A 226 -15.22 2.42 3.40
N SER A 227 -15.47 3.73 3.50
CA SER A 227 -14.39 4.71 3.50
C SER A 227 -13.62 4.65 4.83
N GLY A 228 -12.29 4.56 4.76
CA GLY A 228 -11.42 4.69 5.93
C GLY A 228 -11.10 3.43 6.75
N CYS A 229 -11.40 2.21 6.26
CA CYS A 229 -11.07 0.99 7.03
C CYS A 229 -9.55 0.75 7.20
N ARG A 230 -8.77 0.99 6.13
CA ARG A 230 -7.30 0.83 6.11
C ARG A 230 -6.69 1.81 5.11
N PRO A 231 -5.60 2.52 5.46
CA PRO A 231 -4.88 3.39 4.54
C PRO A 231 -4.23 2.63 3.37
N ILE A 232 -3.63 1.47 3.64
CA ILE A 232 -3.10 0.55 2.63
C ILE A 232 -4.10 -0.59 2.48
N LYS A 233 -4.72 -0.69 1.31
CA LYS A 233 -5.73 -1.71 0.98
C LYS A 233 -5.07 -3.01 0.54
N MET A 234 -4.04 -2.89 -0.28
CA MET A 234 -3.26 -4.03 -0.76
C MET A 234 -1.82 -3.60 -1.06
N SER A 235 -0.88 -4.50 -0.83
CA SER A 235 0.53 -4.27 -1.11
C SER A 235 1.18 -5.54 -1.60
N GLY A 236 2.10 -5.44 -2.56
CA GLY A 236 2.82 -6.61 -3.04
C GLY A 236 3.76 -6.30 -4.19
N ASN A 237 4.43 -7.33 -4.66
CA ASN A 237 5.34 -7.27 -5.79
C ASN A 237 4.61 -7.69 -7.06
N LEU A 238 4.79 -6.90 -8.12
CA LEU A 238 4.20 -7.12 -9.44
C LEU A 238 5.23 -6.86 -10.52
N TYR A 239 5.01 -7.41 -11.69
CA TYR A 239 5.72 -7.02 -12.90
C TYR A 239 4.85 -6.05 -13.69
N ARG A 240 5.41 -4.91 -14.07
CA ARG A 240 4.70 -3.87 -14.81
C ARG A 240 5.28 -3.73 -16.21
N LYS A 241 4.40 -3.61 -17.19
CA LYS A 241 4.71 -3.27 -18.58
C LYS A 241 3.92 -2.01 -18.95
N PRO A 242 4.56 -0.81 -18.92
CA PRO A 242 3.87 0.47 -19.08
C PRO A 242 3.50 0.83 -20.52
N ARG A 243 4.05 0.11 -21.51
CA ARG A 243 3.79 0.30 -22.94
C ARG A 243 3.62 -1.07 -23.60
N ARG A 244 2.79 -1.15 -24.65
CA ARG A 244 2.53 -2.41 -25.36
C ARG A 244 3.80 -3.12 -25.87
N HIS A 245 4.79 -2.36 -26.34
CA HIS A 245 6.09 -2.88 -26.80
C HIS A 245 7.20 -2.79 -25.72
N GLY A 246 6.86 -2.40 -24.49
CA GLY A 246 7.83 -2.34 -23.40
C GLY A 246 8.13 -3.71 -22.80
N ALA A 247 9.26 -3.83 -22.11
CA ALA A 247 9.55 -5.00 -21.29
C ALA A 247 8.83 -4.94 -19.93
N PHE A 248 8.67 -6.10 -19.30
CA PHE A 248 8.22 -6.18 -17.92
C PHE A 248 9.34 -5.76 -16.97
N THR A 249 9.02 -4.86 -16.05
CA THR A 249 9.91 -4.41 -14.97
C THR A 249 9.34 -4.81 -13.63
N HIS A 250 10.16 -5.38 -12.76
CA HIS A 250 9.76 -5.72 -11.41
C HIS A 250 9.54 -4.45 -10.57
N CYS A 251 8.38 -4.35 -9.92
CA CYS A 251 7.99 -3.20 -9.12
C CYS A 251 7.25 -3.65 -7.86
N SER A 252 7.30 -2.83 -6.82
CA SER A 252 6.37 -2.99 -5.71
C SER A 252 5.24 -2.00 -5.85
N VAL A 253 4.03 -2.45 -5.58
CA VAL A 253 2.81 -1.69 -5.76
C VAL A 253 2.08 -1.61 -4.42
N LEU A 254 1.63 -0.41 -4.07
CA LEU A 254 0.78 -0.15 -2.92
C LEU A 254 -0.54 0.46 -3.41
N LEU A 255 -1.66 -0.19 -3.10
CA LEU A 255 -2.99 0.32 -3.30
C LEU A 255 -3.42 1.13 -2.07
N ILE A 256 -3.58 2.42 -2.27
CA ILE A 256 -4.09 3.40 -1.32
C ILE A 256 -5.42 3.92 -1.88
N GLU A 257 -6.20 4.63 -1.05
CA GLU A 257 -7.48 5.24 -1.41
C GLU A 257 -7.46 5.98 -2.77
N GLY A 258 -7.94 5.30 -3.81
CA GLY A 258 -8.06 5.76 -5.19
C GLY A 258 -6.77 5.80 -6.00
N GLN A 259 -5.64 5.35 -5.47
CA GLN A 259 -4.33 5.51 -6.11
C GLN A 259 -3.46 4.25 -5.96
N LEU A 260 -2.78 3.90 -7.05
CA LEU A 260 -1.71 2.90 -7.04
C LEU A 260 -0.36 3.62 -7.04
N LEU A 261 0.38 3.47 -5.94
CA LEU A 261 1.76 3.91 -5.84
C LEU A 261 2.68 2.80 -6.33
N ILE A 262 3.57 3.13 -7.25
CA ILE A 262 4.48 2.18 -7.88
C ILE A 262 5.91 2.57 -7.49
N PHE A 263 6.60 1.64 -6.86
CA PHE A 263 7.96 1.79 -6.37
C PHE A 263 8.92 0.90 -7.14
N GLN A 264 10.15 1.36 -7.25
CA GLN A 264 11.24 0.60 -7.83
C GLN A 264 11.58 -0.58 -6.94
N SER A 265 11.55 -1.80 -7.49
CA SER A 265 11.94 -2.98 -6.72
C SER A 265 13.39 -3.38 -6.92
N SER A 266 13.99 -3.13 -8.08
CA SER A 266 15.40 -3.43 -8.33
C SER A 266 16.10 -2.25 -9.03
N LEU A 267 17.29 -1.94 -8.56
CA LEU A 267 18.25 -1.09 -9.25
C LEU A 267 19.23 -2.01 -9.96
N ARG A 268 19.60 -1.67 -11.20
CA ARG A 268 20.61 -2.42 -11.96
C ARG A 268 21.71 -1.48 -12.41
N ARG A 269 22.95 -1.94 -12.38
CA ARG A 269 24.06 -1.26 -13.05
C ARG A 269 23.86 -1.30 -14.56
N TRP A 270 24.62 -0.48 -15.29
CA TRP A 270 24.70 -0.56 -16.76
C TRP A 270 25.10 -1.97 -17.24
N THR A 271 25.88 -2.71 -16.44
CA THR A 271 26.28 -4.11 -16.68
C THR A 271 25.13 -5.12 -16.50
N GLY A 272 23.97 -4.70 -16.00
CA GLY A 272 22.80 -5.55 -15.76
C GLY A 272 22.75 -6.23 -14.38
N GLU A 273 23.81 -6.12 -13.59
CA GLU A 273 23.87 -6.64 -12.22
C GLU A 273 22.91 -5.89 -11.28
N GLN A 274 22.19 -6.63 -10.43
CA GLN A 274 21.28 -6.04 -9.46
C GLN A 274 22.05 -5.41 -8.30
N LEU A 275 21.86 -4.11 -8.13
CA LEU A 275 22.38 -3.38 -6.98
C LEU A 275 21.52 -3.69 -5.75
N PRO A 276 22.14 -4.15 -4.66
CA PRO A 276 21.46 -4.24 -3.39
C PRO A 276 21.11 -2.81 -2.95
N HIS A 277 19.85 -2.61 -2.57
CA HIS A 277 19.36 -1.30 -2.14
C HIS A 277 18.39 -1.47 -0.98
N THR A 278 18.50 -0.57 -0.01
CA THR A 278 17.66 -0.56 1.20
C THR A 278 16.34 0.16 0.99
N TYR A 279 16.30 1.08 0.02
CA TYR A 279 15.23 2.04 -0.15
C TYR A 279 14.49 1.87 -1.49
N HIS A 280 13.21 1.53 -1.40
CA HIS A 280 12.32 1.51 -2.55
C HIS A 280 11.86 2.93 -2.90
N SER A 281 12.46 3.54 -3.93
CA SER A 281 12.07 4.88 -4.41
C SER A 281 10.79 4.84 -5.26
N ARG A 282 9.92 5.84 -5.09
CA ARG A 282 8.66 5.97 -5.84
C ARG A 282 8.93 6.36 -7.29
N GLN A 283 8.50 5.52 -8.21
CA GLN A 283 8.65 5.74 -9.65
C GLN A 283 7.43 6.41 -10.28
N ALA A 284 6.23 6.00 -9.90
CA ALA A 284 5.00 6.49 -10.52
C ALA A 284 3.81 6.42 -9.57
N VAL A 285 2.81 7.25 -9.87
CA VAL A 285 1.49 7.23 -9.26
C VAL A 285 0.48 7.03 -10.38
N LEU A 286 -0.43 6.08 -10.20
CA LEU A 286 -1.55 5.84 -11.12
C LEU A 286 -2.85 6.12 -10.37
N ASP A 287 -3.58 7.13 -10.81
CA ASP A 287 -4.92 7.45 -10.31
C ASP A 287 -5.94 6.45 -10.88
N LEU A 288 -6.83 5.92 -10.05
CA LEU A 288 -7.85 4.96 -10.43
C LEU A 288 -9.16 5.64 -10.88
N ARG A 289 -9.25 6.97 -10.81
CA ARG A 289 -10.39 7.71 -11.38
C ARG A 289 -10.48 7.52 -12.90
N ASP A 290 -11.71 7.36 -13.39
CA ASP A 290 -12.00 7.16 -14.82
C ASP A 290 -11.22 5.98 -15.48
N CYS A 291 -10.73 5.03 -14.68
CA CYS A 291 -9.99 3.86 -15.13
C CYS A 291 -10.89 2.62 -15.26
N TYR A 292 -10.51 1.73 -16.17
CA TYR A 292 -11.11 0.41 -16.30
C TYR A 292 -10.06 -0.65 -16.00
N ILE A 293 -10.48 -1.73 -15.34
CA ILE A 293 -9.67 -2.91 -15.11
C ILE A 293 -10.26 -4.08 -15.89
N TYR A 294 -9.40 -4.84 -16.57
CA TYR A 294 -9.79 -6.10 -17.19
C TYR A 294 -8.69 -7.15 -17.00
N SER A 295 -9.10 -8.41 -16.95
CA SER A 295 -8.23 -9.57 -16.74
C SER A 295 -8.69 -10.75 -17.61
N GLY A 296 -7.85 -11.78 -17.72
CA GLY A 296 -8.16 -12.99 -18.50
C GLY A 296 -7.89 -12.84 -19.99
N ILE A 297 -8.62 -13.58 -20.83
CA ILE A 297 -8.33 -13.78 -22.27
C ILE A 297 -8.19 -12.46 -23.04
N ILE A 298 -8.97 -11.43 -22.67
CA ILE A 298 -8.92 -10.11 -23.32
C ILE A 298 -7.54 -9.43 -23.21
N THR A 299 -6.74 -9.77 -22.18
CA THR A 299 -5.38 -9.24 -21.99
C THR A 299 -4.39 -9.76 -23.03
N SER A 300 -4.72 -10.82 -23.77
CA SER A 300 -3.88 -11.37 -24.84
C SER A 300 -3.46 -10.33 -25.88
N SER A 301 -4.36 -9.40 -26.23
CA SER A 301 -4.09 -8.35 -27.22
C SER A 301 -2.97 -7.38 -26.80
N ASP A 302 -2.74 -7.22 -25.50
CA ASP A 302 -1.69 -6.38 -24.89
C ASP A 302 -0.37 -7.13 -24.66
N LEU A 303 -0.40 -8.47 -24.73
CA LEU A 303 0.72 -9.38 -24.54
C LEU A 303 1.29 -9.84 -25.88
N LEU A 304 2.12 -8.99 -26.50
CA LEU A 304 2.73 -9.29 -27.82
C LEU A 304 3.64 -10.53 -27.88
N TYR A 305 4.14 -11.04 -26.74
CA TYR A 305 5.15 -12.10 -26.66
C TYR A 305 4.66 -13.33 -25.90
N GLN A 306 3.47 -13.79 -26.25
CA GLN A 306 2.76 -14.87 -25.55
C GLN A 306 3.43 -16.25 -25.66
N HIS A 307 4.34 -16.43 -26.63
CA HIS A 307 4.91 -17.74 -26.99
C HIS A 307 6.40 -17.72 -27.35
N GLN A 308 7.16 -16.68 -26.96
CA GLN A 308 8.53 -16.48 -27.45
C GLN A 308 9.67 -16.81 -26.48
N THR A 309 9.40 -17.35 -25.28
CA THR A 309 10.46 -18.08 -24.56
C THR A 309 10.58 -19.48 -25.17
N PHE A 310 11.08 -19.52 -26.41
CA PHE A 310 11.43 -20.73 -27.12
C PHE A 310 12.61 -21.37 -26.38
N ASP A 311 12.40 -22.46 -25.66
CA ASP A 311 13.48 -23.31 -25.18
C ASP A 311 13.88 -24.21 -26.36
N SER A 312 15.00 -23.93 -27.02
CA SER A 312 15.47 -24.65 -28.21
C SER A 312 15.58 -26.16 -27.98
N ASN A 313 15.66 -26.60 -26.72
CA ASN A 313 15.83 -28.01 -26.36
C ASN A 313 14.49 -28.77 -26.20
N LEU A 314 13.36 -28.08 -26.02
CA LEU A 314 12.04 -28.68 -25.77
C LEU A 314 10.91 -27.86 -26.44
N PRO A 315 10.69 -28.02 -27.75
CA PRO A 315 9.77 -27.18 -28.53
C PRO A 315 8.27 -27.42 -28.26
N SER A 316 7.90 -28.37 -27.40
CA SER A 316 6.52 -28.84 -27.21
C SER A 316 5.96 -28.71 -25.79
N GLN A 317 6.71 -28.18 -24.82
CA GLN A 317 6.20 -28.03 -23.45
C GLN A 317 5.58 -26.65 -23.21
N LEU A 318 4.29 -26.69 -22.83
CA LEU A 318 3.58 -25.61 -22.15
C LEU A 318 4.36 -25.17 -20.90
N GLU A 319 4.18 -23.93 -20.47
CA GLU A 319 4.97 -23.26 -19.42
C GLU A 319 5.32 -24.16 -18.21
N ARG A 320 6.61 -24.18 -17.82
CA ARG A 320 7.09 -24.97 -16.68
C ARG A 320 6.48 -24.46 -15.36
N PRO A 321 6.05 -25.37 -14.45
CA PRO A 321 5.63 -24.98 -13.10
C PRO A 321 6.71 -24.15 -12.41
N ARG A 322 6.32 -22.98 -11.90
CA ARG A 322 7.20 -22.06 -11.18
C ARG A 322 7.08 -22.31 -9.69
N MET A 323 8.20 -22.46 -9.00
CA MET A 323 8.26 -22.56 -7.55
C MET A 323 8.94 -21.31 -6.97
N TYR A 324 8.24 -20.63 -6.09
CA TYR A 324 8.75 -19.48 -5.36
C TYR A 324 9.37 -19.98 -4.04
N THR A 325 10.69 -19.88 -3.92
CA THR A 325 11.46 -20.44 -2.79
C THR A 325 11.18 -19.75 -1.46
N GLN A 326 10.81 -18.46 -1.49
CA GLN A 326 10.58 -17.66 -0.29
C GLN A 326 9.38 -18.14 0.54
N ASP A 327 8.28 -18.48 -0.13
CA ASP A 327 7.03 -18.89 0.50
C ASP A 327 6.64 -20.33 0.17
N GLY A 328 7.37 -21.00 -0.73
CA GLY A 328 7.05 -22.34 -1.21
C GLY A 328 5.74 -22.40 -2.00
N TRP A 329 5.35 -21.30 -2.65
CA TRP A 329 4.19 -21.28 -3.55
C TRP A 329 4.55 -21.85 -4.92
N THR A 330 3.69 -22.68 -5.49
CA THR A 330 3.84 -23.24 -6.85
C THR A 330 2.79 -22.65 -7.78
N ALA A 331 3.14 -22.40 -9.04
CA ALA A 331 2.18 -21.92 -10.04
C ALA A 331 2.53 -22.43 -11.44
N SER A 332 1.56 -23.04 -12.11
CA SER A 332 1.59 -23.49 -13.51
C SER A 332 0.70 -22.62 -14.42
N ASP A 333 0.33 -21.43 -13.94
CA ASP A 333 -0.58 -20.50 -14.63
C ASP A 333 0.09 -19.86 -15.86
N GLU A 334 -0.62 -19.78 -16.97
CA GLU A 334 -0.15 -19.06 -18.16
C GLU A 334 -0.01 -17.55 -17.91
N ASP A 335 0.76 -16.87 -18.77
CA ASP A 335 0.91 -15.41 -18.72
C ASP A 335 -0.43 -14.66 -18.81
N ILE A 336 -1.40 -15.15 -19.58
CA ILE A 336 -2.77 -14.56 -19.64
C ILE A 336 -3.48 -14.68 -18.29
N ALA A 337 -3.33 -15.84 -17.62
CA ALA A 337 -3.96 -16.14 -16.35
C ALA A 337 -3.36 -15.33 -15.19
N THR A 338 -2.13 -14.83 -15.34
CA THR A 338 -1.44 -14.06 -14.29
C THR A 338 -1.43 -12.55 -14.54
N CYS A 339 -1.88 -12.10 -15.72
CA CYS A 339 -1.92 -10.69 -16.10
C CYS A 339 -3.30 -10.03 -15.88
N PHE A 340 -3.25 -8.75 -15.56
CA PHE A 340 -4.39 -7.84 -15.60
C PHE A 340 -3.93 -6.50 -16.19
N VAL A 341 -4.88 -5.74 -16.74
CA VAL A 341 -4.59 -4.48 -17.40
C VAL A 341 -5.43 -3.39 -16.76
N ILE A 342 -4.77 -2.28 -16.45
CA ILE A 342 -5.42 -1.04 -16.08
C ILE A 342 -5.36 -0.13 -17.30
N TRP A 343 -6.54 0.20 -17.82
CA TRP A 343 -6.70 1.08 -18.94
C TRP A 343 -7.19 2.45 -18.46
N HIS A 344 -6.50 3.48 -18.91
CA HIS A 344 -6.89 4.85 -18.65
C HIS A 344 -7.19 5.58 -19.96
N ALA A 345 -8.29 6.33 -20.00
CA ALA A 345 -8.62 7.16 -21.15
C ALA A 345 -7.64 8.34 -21.24
N THR A 346 -6.97 8.51 -22.38
CA THR A 346 -6.08 9.65 -22.61
C THR A 346 -6.87 10.92 -22.97
N ARG A 347 -8.07 10.74 -23.52
CA ARG A 347 -9.01 11.80 -23.87
C ARG A 347 -10.39 11.42 -23.33
N LYS A 348 -11.09 12.36 -22.68
CA LYS A 348 -12.48 12.17 -22.29
C LYS A 348 -13.35 12.43 -23.52
N ALA A 349 -14.18 11.48 -23.92
CA ALA A 349 -15.15 11.68 -24.99
C ALA A 349 -16.27 12.60 -24.50
N LEU A 350 -16.64 13.60 -25.30
CA LEU A 350 -17.76 14.48 -25.00
C LEU A 350 -19.05 13.76 -25.40
N PHE A 351 -19.78 13.23 -24.42
CA PHE A 351 -21.12 12.71 -24.62
C PHE A 351 -22.14 13.83 -24.43
N ARG A 352 -23.08 13.92 -25.36
CA ARG A 352 -24.28 14.73 -25.18
C ARG A 352 -25.22 13.92 -24.29
N GLY A 353 -25.33 14.30 -23.03
CA GLY A 353 -26.24 13.64 -22.10
C GLY A 353 -27.67 13.92 -22.55
N GLU A 354 -28.37 12.90 -23.01
CA GLU A 354 -29.81 12.94 -23.25
C GLU A 354 -30.46 11.98 -22.26
N LEU A 355 -31.63 12.35 -21.72
CA LEU A 355 -32.69 11.57 -21.03
C LEU A 355 -33.19 12.32 -19.75
N THR A 356 -34.48 12.60 -19.49
CA THR A 356 -35.75 12.06 -20.04
C THR A 356 -37.01 12.95 -19.79
N LYS A 357 -38.08 12.64 -20.55
CA LYS A 357 -39.55 12.57 -20.26
C LYS A 357 -40.44 13.79 -20.03
N THR A 358 -39.93 15.02 -19.93
CA THR A 358 -40.82 16.20 -19.95
C THR A 358 -40.37 17.16 -21.03
N GLY A 359 -41.23 17.43 -22.01
CA GLY A 359 -40.93 18.15 -23.25
C GLY A 359 -40.58 19.63 -23.08
N LYS A 360 -39.58 19.95 -22.25
CA LYS A 360 -39.02 21.30 -22.11
C LYS A 360 -37.51 21.25 -22.35
N PRO A 361 -36.99 22.01 -23.33
CA PRO A 361 -35.56 22.03 -23.63
C PRO A 361 -34.82 22.85 -22.56
N LYS A 362 -34.01 22.21 -21.72
CA LYS A 362 -32.96 22.89 -20.95
C LYS A 362 -31.59 22.44 -21.44
N ARG A 363 -30.68 23.42 -21.51
CA ARG A 363 -29.29 23.38 -22.01
C ARG A 363 -28.66 21.99 -21.92
N SER A 364 -28.48 21.37 -23.08
CA SER A 364 -27.65 20.19 -23.32
C SER A 364 -26.24 20.43 -22.79
N GLY A 365 -25.96 19.94 -21.57
CA GLY A 365 -24.60 19.92 -21.03
C GLY A 365 -23.79 18.79 -21.68
N TRP A 366 -22.63 19.12 -22.22
CA TRP A 366 -21.66 18.11 -22.64
C TRP A 366 -21.10 17.42 -21.40
N LYS A 367 -21.30 16.11 -21.28
CA LYS A 367 -20.72 15.27 -20.23
C LYS A 367 -19.46 14.61 -20.79
N GLN A 368 -18.30 14.94 -20.23
CA GLN A 368 -17.06 14.25 -20.55
C GLN A 368 -17.07 12.87 -19.87
N VAL A 369 -17.02 11.79 -20.64
CA VAL A 369 -16.96 10.40 -20.15
C VAL A 369 -15.78 9.70 -20.81
N SER A 370 -15.02 8.92 -20.06
CA SER A 370 -14.03 7.98 -20.58
C SER A 370 -14.73 6.77 -21.21
N ALA A 371 -15.13 6.85 -22.48
CA ALA A 371 -15.70 5.68 -23.15
C ALA A 371 -14.62 4.66 -23.56
N LEU A 372 -14.92 3.38 -23.33
CA LEU A 372 -14.16 2.25 -23.85
C LEU A 372 -14.19 2.29 -25.39
N GLY A 373 -13.04 2.44 -26.03
CA GLY A 373 -12.91 2.59 -27.49
C GLY A 373 -12.23 3.90 -27.95
N VAL A 374 -12.04 4.87 -27.06
CA VAL A 374 -11.16 6.03 -27.30
C VAL A 374 -9.70 5.59 -27.19
N PRO A 375 -8.72 6.20 -27.89
CA PRO A 375 -7.31 5.92 -27.64
C PRO A 375 -6.94 6.20 -26.16
N GLY A 376 -6.73 5.14 -25.41
CA GLY A 376 -6.26 5.14 -24.03
C GLY A 376 -4.85 4.59 -23.91
N LYS A 377 -4.29 4.64 -22.71
CA LYS A 377 -3.04 3.96 -22.40
C LYS A 377 -3.33 2.79 -21.45
N ALA A 378 -2.93 1.63 -21.92
CA ALA A 378 -3.01 0.37 -21.20
C ALA A 378 -1.69 0.13 -20.47
N ILE A 379 -1.78 -0.19 -19.17
CA ILE A 379 -0.64 -0.61 -18.36
C ILE A 379 -0.92 -2.04 -17.94
N VAL A 380 -0.06 -2.96 -18.37
CA VAL A 380 -0.19 -4.38 -18.01
C VAL A 380 0.57 -4.62 -16.71
N PHE A 381 -0.07 -5.32 -15.79
CA PHE A 381 0.53 -5.85 -14.57
C PHE A 381 0.44 -7.37 -14.58
N LYS A 382 1.49 -8.03 -14.08
CA LYS A 382 1.60 -9.48 -13.98
C LYS A 382 1.91 -9.86 -12.52
N ALA A 383 1.09 -10.73 -11.96
CA ALA A 383 1.25 -11.31 -10.64
C ALA A 383 2.02 -12.64 -10.69
N ARG A 384 2.32 -13.23 -9.52
CA ARG A 384 3.05 -14.51 -9.45
C ARG A 384 2.17 -15.71 -9.83
N SER A 385 0.87 -15.62 -9.54
CA SER A 385 -0.14 -16.64 -9.77
C SER A 385 -1.49 -16.00 -10.11
N ARG A 386 -2.42 -16.82 -10.61
CA ARG A 386 -3.80 -16.41 -10.88
C ARG A 386 -4.53 -15.92 -9.63
N ALA A 387 -4.35 -16.62 -8.51
CA ALA A 387 -4.98 -16.26 -7.25
C ALA A 387 -4.53 -14.87 -6.75
N GLU A 388 -3.25 -14.55 -6.89
CA GLU A 388 -2.75 -13.20 -6.56
C GLU A 388 -3.30 -12.14 -7.50
N ARG A 389 -3.35 -12.42 -8.81
CA ARG A 389 -4.00 -11.54 -9.79
C ARG A 389 -5.44 -11.24 -9.36
N ASP A 390 -6.20 -12.24 -8.95
CA ASP A 390 -7.62 -12.06 -8.57
C ASP A 390 -7.78 -11.22 -7.32
N LEU A 391 -6.89 -11.37 -6.33
CA LEU A 391 -6.85 -10.49 -5.17
C LEU A 391 -6.59 -9.03 -5.58
N TRP A 392 -5.63 -8.80 -6.48
CA TRP A 392 -5.35 -7.46 -7.01
C TRP A 392 -6.53 -6.88 -7.78
N VAL A 393 -7.14 -7.67 -8.68
CA VAL A 393 -8.28 -7.22 -9.48
C VAL A 393 -9.46 -6.89 -8.58
N LEU A 394 -9.77 -7.72 -7.57
CA LEU A 394 -10.84 -7.44 -6.61
C LEU A 394 -10.57 -6.17 -5.81
N ALA A 395 -9.35 -6.01 -5.28
CA ALA A 395 -8.98 -4.84 -4.49
C ALA A 395 -9.04 -3.55 -5.30
N ILE A 396 -8.59 -3.58 -6.56
CA ILE A 396 -8.63 -2.41 -7.46
C ILE A 396 -10.07 -2.12 -7.91
N ALA A 397 -10.84 -3.14 -8.27
CA ALA A 397 -12.24 -2.98 -8.71
C ALA A 397 -13.10 -2.36 -7.61
N THR A 398 -12.99 -2.87 -6.38
CA THR A 398 -13.72 -2.32 -5.23
C THR A 398 -13.37 -0.86 -4.95
N GLU A 399 -12.12 -0.46 -5.21
CA GLU A 399 -11.69 0.94 -5.07
C GLU A 399 -12.19 1.83 -6.22
N ILE A 400 -12.23 1.32 -7.45
CA ILE A 400 -12.84 2.03 -8.59
C ILE A 400 -14.33 2.25 -8.35
N ASP A 401 -15.05 1.22 -7.90
CA ASP A 401 -16.48 1.30 -7.58
C ASP A 401 -16.74 2.34 -6.47
N ARG A 402 -15.88 2.35 -5.44
CA ARG A 402 -15.95 3.34 -4.35
C ARG A 402 -15.78 4.77 -4.87
N LEU A 403 -14.85 5.00 -5.79
CA LEU A 403 -14.63 6.31 -6.40
C LEU A 403 -15.83 6.75 -7.25
N GLN A 404 -16.41 5.84 -8.03
CA GLN A 404 -17.59 6.12 -8.85
C GLN A 404 -18.80 6.49 -7.99
N GLN A 405 -19.05 5.77 -6.89
CA GLN A 405 -20.12 6.10 -5.95
C GLN A 405 -19.98 7.51 -5.35
N GLN A 406 -18.75 7.96 -5.06
CA GLN A 406 -18.51 9.32 -4.59
C GLN A 406 -18.84 10.38 -5.64
N GLU A 407 -18.63 10.09 -6.93
CA GLU A 407 -18.94 11.02 -8.02
C GLU A 407 -20.45 11.11 -8.31
N ASP A 408 -21.17 10.00 -8.18
CA ASP A 408 -22.64 9.97 -8.37
C ASP A 408 -23.39 10.67 -7.23
N LEU A 409 -22.82 10.69 -6.01
CA LEU A 409 -23.33 11.44 -4.85
C LEU A 409 -22.97 12.95 -4.92
N ARG A 410 -23.27 13.62 -6.03
CA ARG A 410 -23.22 15.09 -6.07
C ARG A 410 -24.40 15.69 -5.30
N ILE A 411 -24.13 16.09 -4.06
CA ILE A 411 -25.03 16.89 -3.23
C ILE A 411 -25.37 18.18 -3.99
N VAL A 412 -26.57 18.23 -4.55
CA VAL A 412 -27.15 19.47 -5.07
C VAL A 412 -27.47 20.31 -3.84
N LYS A 413 -26.75 21.43 -3.65
CA LYS A 413 -27.23 22.48 -2.74
C LYS A 413 -28.57 22.94 -3.31
N SER A 414 -29.67 22.55 -2.66
CA SER A 414 -30.97 23.14 -2.96
C SER A 414 -30.82 24.66 -2.81
N PRO A 415 -31.14 25.47 -3.84
CA PRO A 415 -31.25 26.90 -3.64
C PRO A 415 -32.33 27.10 -2.57
N CYS A 416 -31.97 27.81 -1.50
CA CYS A 416 -32.95 28.33 -0.56
C CYS A 416 -33.96 29.14 -1.37
N ILE A 417 -35.24 28.75 -1.29
CA ILE A 417 -36.37 29.52 -1.82
C ILE A 417 -36.62 30.69 -0.88
#